data_AF-A0A0B7FJW1-F1
#
_entry.id   AF-A0A0B7FJW1-F1
#
_cell.length_a   1.000
_cell.length_b   1.000
_cell.length_c   1.000
_cell.angle_alpha   90.00
_cell.angle_beta   90.00
_cell.angle_gamma   90.00
#
_symmetry.space_group_name_H-M   'P 1'
#
loop_
_entity.id
_entity.type
_entity.pdbx_description
1 polymer ?
#
loop_
_entity_poly.entity_id
_entity_poly.type
_entity_poly.pdbx_seq_one_letter_code
_entity_poly.pdbx_strand_id
1 'polypeptide(L)'
;MSAYDGNRIIAVNAASYADEGVSNERSDARNIEARLKQFLTEFRVRNEFIYRDKLRENVALKLFYLEVDTQDLVLYSDDLASAIQEKPGEMLPLFENAAVQVARQLLYPNIVQGSVQEKQDELARLIPSIQIMLRWVKT
;
A
#
# COMPACT_ATOMS: atom_id res chain seq x y z
N MET A 1 -50.09 5.11 -25.14
CA MET A 1 -48.80 4.73 -25.74
C MET A 1 -47.83 5.86 -25.45
N SER A 2 -46.98 5.71 -24.44
CA SER A 2 -45.92 6.67 -24.12
C SER A 2 -44.60 5.95 -24.34
N ALA A 3 -43.95 6.27 -25.45
CA ALA A 3 -42.61 5.83 -25.79
C ALA A 3 -41.64 6.93 -25.37
N TYR A 4 -41.16 6.84 -24.14
CA TYR A 4 -40.03 7.54 -23.51
C TYR A 4 -39.82 6.75 -22.20
N ASP A 5 -38.65 6.51 -21.64
CA ASP A 5 -37.35 7.14 -21.74
C ASP A 5 -36.36 6.14 -21.11
N GLY A 6 -35.13 6.13 -21.59
CA GLY A 6 -34.10 5.26 -21.03
C GLY A 6 -32.78 5.49 -21.74
N ASN A 7 -32.35 6.75 -21.81
CA ASN A 7 -31.03 7.15 -22.27
C ASN A 7 -29.94 6.46 -21.43
N ARG A 8 -29.57 5.24 -21.82
CA ARG A 8 -28.52 4.46 -21.16
C ARG A 8 -27.18 4.92 -21.73
N ILE A 9 -26.60 5.94 -21.09
CA ILE A 9 -25.24 6.36 -21.41
C ILE A 9 -24.29 5.27 -20.92
N ILE A 10 -23.75 4.49 -21.85
CA ILE A 10 -22.61 3.62 -21.58
C ILE A 10 -21.37 4.51 -21.69
N ALA A 11 -20.84 4.94 -20.54
CA ALA A 11 -19.49 5.49 -20.50
C ALA A 11 -18.51 4.34 -20.73
N VAL A 12 -18.21 4.04 -22.00
CA VAL A 12 -17.03 3.25 -22.32
C VAL A 12 -15.81 4.11 -22.03
N ASN A 13 -15.07 3.76 -20.98
CA ASN A 13 -13.77 4.35 -20.74
C ASN A 13 -12.84 3.90 -21.88
N ALA A 14 -12.66 4.77 -22.88
CA ALA A 14 -11.83 4.54 -24.05
C ALA A 14 -10.31 4.57 -23.72
N ALA A 15 -9.92 4.66 -22.44
CA ALA A 15 -8.52 4.70 -22.02
C ALA A 15 -7.86 3.31 -21.89
N SER A 16 -8.54 2.20 -22.18
CA SER A 16 -7.99 0.85 -21.98
C SER A 16 -7.20 0.29 -23.15
N TYR A 17 -6.96 1.07 -24.23
CA TYR A 17 -6.21 0.63 -25.41
C TYR A 17 -5.02 1.53 -25.78
N ALA A 18 -4.45 2.25 -24.82
CA ALA A 18 -3.14 2.88 -24.99
C ALA A 18 -2.16 2.25 -24.00
N ASP A 19 -1.40 1.27 -24.51
CA ASP A 19 -0.11 0.89 -23.97
C ASP A 19 0.82 2.12 -24.09
N GLU A 20 1.22 2.70 -22.95
CA GLU A 20 2.53 3.32 -22.72
C GLU A 20 2.60 3.75 -21.24
N GLY A 21 3.59 3.22 -20.53
CA GLY A 21 3.76 3.28 -19.07
C GLY A 21 4.01 4.66 -18.48
N VAL A 22 3.00 5.54 -18.47
CA VAL A 22 3.07 6.87 -17.84
C VAL A 22 1.72 7.20 -17.18
N SER A 23 1.38 6.55 -16.08
CA SER A 23 0.13 6.84 -15.37
C SER A 23 0.22 6.65 -13.86
N ASN A 24 1.33 7.05 -13.24
CA ASN A 24 1.43 7.02 -11.77
C ASN A 24 2.42 8.03 -11.18
N GLU A 25 2.42 9.30 -11.64
CA GLU A 25 3.23 10.36 -10.98
C GLU A 25 2.43 11.60 -10.54
N ARG A 26 1.32 11.95 -11.24
CA ARG A 26 0.49 13.12 -10.89
C ARG A 26 -0.61 12.84 -9.87
N SER A 27 -0.96 11.58 -9.68
CA SER A 27 -1.95 11.13 -8.68
C SER A 27 -1.29 10.90 -7.30
N ASP A 28 0.02 10.72 -7.30
CA ASP A 28 0.86 10.26 -6.19
C ASP A 28 1.12 11.37 -5.17
N ALA A 29 0.98 12.63 -5.56
CA ALA A 29 1.00 13.76 -4.62
C ALA A 29 -0.23 13.85 -3.73
N ARG A 30 -1.37 13.24 -4.11
CA ARG A 30 -2.61 13.29 -3.33
C ARG A 30 -2.82 12.08 -2.43
N ASN A 31 -2.06 11.00 -2.59
CA ASN A 31 -2.27 9.76 -1.84
C ASN A 31 -1.03 9.39 -1.01
N ILE A 32 -0.97 9.92 0.22
CA ILE A 32 0.07 9.58 1.22
C ILE A 32 0.15 8.06 1.40
N GLU A 33 -0.99 7.37 1.44
CA GLU A 33 -1.05 5.90 1.55
C GLU A 33 -0.36 5.20 0.38
N ALA A 34 -0.54 5.68 -0.86
CA ALA A 34 0.12 5.11 -2.03
C ALA A 34 1.64 5.28 -1.96
N ARG A 35 2.11 6.45 -1.48
CA ARG A 35 3.54 6.70 -1.27
C ARG A 35 4.14 5.80 -0.18
N LEU A 36 3.40 5.57 0.92
CA LEU A 36 3.82 4.67 1.99
C LEU A 36 3.87 3.21 1.50
N LYS A 37 2.90 2.81 0.68
CA LYS A 37 2.89 1.50 0.02
C LYS A 37 4.10 1.35 -0.93
N GLN A 38 4.38 2.39 -1.71
CA GLN A 38 5.52 2.42 -2.63
C GLN A 38 6.84 2.33 -1.86
N PHE A 39 6.99 3.06 -0.74
CA PHE A 39 8.13 2.93 0.16
C PHE A 39 8.34 1.48 0.61
N LEU A 40 7.31 0.79 1.09
CA LEU A 40 7.43 -0.60 1.54
C LEU A 40 7.82 -1.58 0.42
N THR A 41 7.49 -1.25 -0.83
CA THR A 41 7.68 -2.15 -1.99
C THR A 41 8.99 -1.88 -2.73
N GLU A 42 9.37 -0.61 -2.89
CA GLU A 42 10.48 -0.16 -3.73
C GLU A 42 11.72 0.26 -2.93
N PHE A 43 11.58 0.55 -1.63
CA PHE A 43 12.72 0.98 -0.83
C PHE A 43 13.76 -0.14 -0.74
N ARG A 44 14.98 0.21 -1.12
CA ARG A 44 16.13 -0.70 -1.16
C ARG A 44 17.36 -0.03 -0.61
N VAL A 45 18.12 -0.78 0.17
CA VAL A 45 19.43 -0.36 0.69
C VAL A 45 20.45 -1.37 0.19
N ARG A 46 21.52 -0.90 -0.44
CA ARG A 46 22.56 -1.78 -1.02
C ARG A 46 22.00 -2.88 -1.94
N ASN A 47 20.97 -2.54 -2.72
CA ASN A 47 20.29 -3.43 -3.66
C ASN A 47 19.45 -4.57 -3.01
N GLU A 48 19.11 -4.45 -1.73
CA GLU A 48 18.26 -5.39 -1.00
C GLU A 48 16.96 -4.72 -0.51
N PHE A 49 15.84 -5.44 -0.59
CA PHE A 49 14.52 -4.97 -0.17
C PHE A 49 14.25 -5.28 1.31
N ILE A 50 14.91 -4.54 2.20
CA ILE A 50 14.89 -4.80 3.65
C ILE A 50 13.47 -4.90 4.21
N TYR A 51 12.59 -3.92 3.94
CA TYR A 51 11.25 -3.89 4.52
C TYR A 51 10.33 -4.97 3.95
N ARG A 52 10.47 -5.27 2.67
CA ARG A 52 9.70 -6.32 2.01
C ARG A 52 10.04 -7.70 2.56
N ASP A 53 11.33 -8.00 2.69
CA ASP A 53 11.80 -9.27 3.22
C ASP A 53 11.47 -9.41 4.71
N LYS A 54 11.65 -8.35 5.52
CA LYS A 54 11.21 -8.31 6.93
C LYS A 54 9.71 -8.56 7.07
N LEU A 55 8.89 -7.87 6.26
CA LEU A 55 7.44 -8.04 6.30
C LEU A 55 7.04 -9.47 5.94
N ARG A 56 7.67 -10.07 4.92
CA ARG A 56 7.42 -11.46 4.53
C ARG A 56 7.81 -12.43 5.65
N GLU A 57 8.97 -12.25 6.27
CA GLU A 57 9.45 -13.08 7.37
C GLU A 57 8.53 -12.98 8.60
N ASN A 58 8.21 -11.76 9.03
CA ASN A 58 7.35 -11.51 10.18
C ASN A 58 5.96 -12.15 9.98
N VAL A 59 5.36 -11.98 8.80
CA VAL A 59 4.07 -12.60 8.50
C VAL A 59 4.16 -14.13 8.46
N ALA A 60 5.25 -14.70 7.92
CA ALA A 60 5.48 -16.15 7.96
C ALA A 60 5.61 -16.69 9.40
N LEU A 61 6.18 -15.89 10.30
CA LEU A 61 6.30 -16.17 11.73
C LEU A 61 5.03 -15.83 12.55
N LYS A 62 3.96 -15.35 11.91
CA LYS A 62 2.74 -14.83 12.56
C LYS A 62 3.01 -13.65 13.52
N LEU A 63 4.08 -12.91 13.26
CA LEU A 63 4.44 -11.67 13.91
C LEU A 63 3.90 -10.52 13.04
N PHE A 64 2.86 -9.83 13.51
CA PHE A 64 2.20 -8.77 12.75
C PHE A 64 2.72 -7.40 13.17
N TYR A 65 4.05 -7.23 13.15
CA TYR A 65 4.69 -5.94 13.37
C TYR A 65 5.79 -5.70 12.35
N LEU A 66 6.11 -4.44 12.09
CA LEU A 66 7.24 -4.04 11.25
C LEU A 66 7.95 -2.86 11.92
N GLU A 67 9.24 -3.03 12.19
CA GLU A 67 10.10 -1.92 12.61
C GLU A 67 10.60 -1.16 11.38
N VAL A 68 10.35 0.15 11.37
CA VAL A 68 10.80 1.09 10.35
C VAL A 68 11.71 2.13 10.99
N ASP A 69 12.92 2.27 10.46
CA ASP A 69 13.86 3.31 10.87
C ASP A 69 13.46 4.64 10.23
N THR A 70 13.40 5.70 11.03
CA THR A 70 13.01 7.03 10.51
C THR A 70 14.04 7.63 9.56
N GLN A 71 15.30 7.20 9.65
CA GLN A 71 16.35 7.56 8.70
C GLN A 71 16.04 7.06 7.28
N ASP A 72 15.47 5.87 7.16
CA ASP A 72 15.10 5.30 5.85
C ASP A 72 13.92 6.04 5.23
N LEU A 73 12.97 6.48 6.06
CA LEU A 73 11.87 7.35 5.64
C LEU A 73 12.39 8.70 5.12
N VAL A 74 13.33 9.33 5.84
CA VAL A 74 13.96 10.60 5.40
C VAL A 74 14.74 10.41 4.10
N LEU A 75 15.48 9.31 3.96
CA LEU A 75 16.23 8.98 2.74
C LEU A 75 15.31 8.78 1.52
N TYR A 76 14.10 8.25 1.73
CA TYR A 76 13.13 8.07 0.67
C TYR A 76 12.38 9.37 0.34
N SER A 77 11.83 10.04 1.36
CA SER A 77 11.10 11.30 1.22
C SER A 77 11.06 12.05 2.54
N ASP A 78 11.74 13.19 2.57
CA ASP A 78 11.78 14.11 3.71
C ASP A 78 10.38 14.65 4.07
N ASP A 79 9.52 14.86 3.06
CA ASP A 79 8.11 15.28 3.22
C ASP A 79 7.29 14.26 4.01
N LEU A 80 7.43 12.97 3.70
CA LEU A 80 6.73 11.90 4.43
C LEU A 80 7.24 11.76 5.87
N ALA A 81 8.56 11.86 6.05
CA ALA A 81 9.16 11.77 7.38
C ALA A 81 8.72 12.95 8.28
N SER A 82 8.69 14.16 7.73
CA SER A 82 8.20 15.36 8.42
C SER A 82 6.71 15.24 8.76
N ALA A 83 5.88 14.78 7.82
CA ALA A 83 4.45 14.57 8.06
C ALA A 83 4.18 13.50 9.16
N ILE A 84 4.96 12.42 9.21
CA ILE A 84 4.89 11.40 10.27
C ILE A 84 5.31 11.99 11.63
N GLN A 85 6.31 12.88 11.65
CA GLN A 85 6.77 13.56 12.87
C GLN A 85 5.74 14.57 13.40
N GLU A 86 5.13 15.36 12.51
CA GLU A 86 4.11 16.35 12.89
C GLU A 86 2.81 15.69 13.35
N LYS A 87 2.38 14.62 12.66
CA LYS A 87 1.08 13.98 12.87
C LYS A 87 1.16 12.46 12.91
N PRO A 88 1.83 11.86 13.91
CA PRO A 88 1.95 10.41 14.01
C PRO A 88 0.58 9.72 14.15
N GLY A 89 -0.39 10.37 14.82
CA GLY A 89 -1.72 9.78 15.05
C GLY A 89 -2.56 9.62 13.78
N GLU A 90 -2.38 10.47 12.76
CA GLU A 90 -3.06 10.34 11.47
C GLU A 90 -2.25 9.48 10.49
N MET A 91 -0.93 9.57 10.55
CA MET A 91 -0.04 8.92 9.58
C MET A 91 0.20 7.44 9.89
N LEU A 92 0.34 7.05 11.16
CA LEU A 92 0.52 5.65 11.56
C LEU A 92 -0.60 4.73 11.08
N PRO A 93 -1.90 5.00 11.28
CA PRO A 93 -2.95 4.10 10.79
C PRO A 93 -2.99 3.99 9.26
N LEU A 94 -2.63 5.05 8.53
CA LEU A 94 -2.46 4.98 7.08
C LEU A 94 -1.28 4.07 6.70
N PHE A 95 -0.21 4.12 7.46
CA PHE A 95 0.96 3.29 7.25
C PHE A 95 0.68 1.81 7.55
N GLU A 96 -0.06 1.52 8.62
CA GLU A 96 -0.52 0.17 8.95
C GLU A 96 -1.41 -0.40 7.84
N ASN A 97 -2.36 0.38 7.33
CA ASN A 97 -3.20 -0.02 6.19
C ASN A 97 -2.37 -0.31 4.93
N ALA A 98 -1.42 0.56 4.59
CA ALA A 98 -0.50 0.33 3.48
C ALA A 98 0.31 -0.96 3.68
N ALA A 99 0.83 -1.22 4.89
CA ALA A 99 1.58 -2.43 5.20
C ALA A 99 0.74 -3.70 5.07
N VAL A 100 -0.52 -3.66 5.53
CA VAL A 100 -1.48 -4.77 5.36
C VAL A 100 -1.71 -5.06 3.88
N GLN A 101 -1.89 -4.03 3.04
CA GLN A 101 -2.05 -4.23 1.60
C GLN A 101 -0.81 -4.87 0.95
N VAL A 102 0.38 -4.41 1.32
CA VAL A 102 1.64 -4.99 0.81
C VAL A 102 1.80 -6.43 1.28
N ALA A 103 1.54 -6.72 2.55
CA ALA A 103 1.60 -8.08 3.09
C ALA A 103 0.64 -9.04 2.34
N ARG A 104 -0.59 -8.59 2.05
CA ARG A 104 -1.56 -9.34 1.24
C ARG A 104 -1.01 -9.65 -0.15
N GLN A 105 -0.41 -8.65 -0.80
CA GLN A 105 0.16 -8.78 -2.14
C GLN A 105 1.37 -9.73 -2.16
N LEU A 106 2.18 -9.75 -1.09
CA LEU A 106 3.34 -10.64 -0.94
C LEU A 106 2.94 -12.10 -0.70
N LEU A 107 1.91 -12.33 0.13
CA LEU A 107 1.43 -13.68 0.46
C LEU A 107 0.67 -14.33 -0.70
N TYR A 108 -0.07 -13.53 -1.47
CA TYR A 108 -0.96 -14.02 -2.51
C TYR A 108 -0.80 -13.25 -3.83
N PRO A 109 0.33 -13.43 -4.53
CA PRO A 109 0.57 -12.77 -5.81
C PRO A 109 -0.46 -13.17 -6.89
N ASN A 110 -1.18 -14.28 -6.71
CA ASN A 110 -2.07 -14.88 -7.72
C ASN A 110 -3.57 -14.56 -7.56
N ILE A 111 -3.97 -13.72 -6.59
CA ILE A 111 -5.40 -13.43 -6.32
C ILE A 111 -6.04 -12.48 -7.36
N VAL A 112 -5.25 -11.92 -8.28
CA VAL A 112 -5.75 -10.98 -9.30
C VAL A 112 -6.76 -11.64 -10.28
N GLN A 113 -6.87 -12.97 -10.36
CA GLN A 113 -7.65 -13.65 -11.41
C GLN A 113 -8.88 -14.50 -11.00
N GLY A 114 -9.30 -14.59 -9.75
CA GLY A 114 -10.57 -15.30 -9.48
C GLY A 114 -10.93 -15.49 -8.03
N SER A 115 -12.24 -15.37 -7.72
CA SER A 115 -12.89 -15.54 -6.40
C SER A 115 -12.64 -14.43 -5.38
N VAL A 116 -13.22 -13.25 -5.63
CA VAL A 116 -13.02 -11.99 -4.86
C VAL A 116 -13.69 -12.01 -3.47
N GLN A 117 -14.63 -12.92 -3.18
CA GLN A 117 -15.48 -12.81 -1.99
C GLN A 117 -15.15 -13.74 -0.83
N GLU A 118 -14.88 -15.04 -1.07
CA GLU A 118 -14.61 -16.01 0.01
C GLU A 118 -13.21 -15.84 0.62
N LYS A 119 -12.21 -15.56 -0.24
CA LYS A 119 -10.83 -15.36 0.23
C LYS A 119 -10.64 -14.01 0.92
N GLN A 120 -11.44 -12.98 0.64
CA GLN A 120 -11.38 -11.71 1.38
C GLN A 120 -11.65 -11.91 2.88
N ASP A 121 -12.57 -12.82 3.23
CA ASP A 121 -12.91 -13.16 4.61
C ASP A 121 -11.79 -13.99 5.27
N GLU A 122 -11.16 -14.92 4.54
CA GLU A 122 -9.99 -15.66 5.01
C GLU A 122 -8.76 -14.75 5.19
N LEU A 123 -8.54 -13.81 4.26
CA LEU A 123 -7.48 -12.80 4.32
C LEU A 123 -7.66 -11.85 5.50
N ALA A 124 -8.90 -11.47 5.81
CA ALA A 124 -9.24 -10.67 6.98
C ALA A 124 -9.02 -11.43 8.29
N ARG A 125 -9.17 -12.76 8.29
CA ARG A 125 -8.88 -13.63 9.45
C ARG A 125 -7.39 -13.91 9.64
N LEU A 126 -6.60 -13.86 8.57
CA LEU A 126 -5.18 -14.28 8.59
C LEU A 126 -4.20 -13.15 8.89
N ILE A 127 -4.54 -11.89 8.56
CA ILE A 127 -3.69 -10.74 8.85
C ILE A 127 -4.44 -9.85 9.85
N PRO A 128 -4.35 -10.14 11.17
CA PRO A 128 -4.66 -9.13 12.16
C PRO A 128 -3.74 -7.92 11.90
N SER A 129 -4.30 -6.73 12.09
CA SER A 129 -3.65 -5.42 12.00
C SER A 129 -2.12 -5.47 12.19
N ILE A 130 -1.35 -5.05 11.18
CA ILE A 130 0.11 -4.96 11.28
C ILE A 130 0.45 -3.68 12.04
N GLN A 131 1.17 -3.80 13.13
CA GLN A 131 1.64 -2.65 13.91
C GLN A 131 2.95 -2.11 13.34
N ILE A 132 3.00 -0.80 13.08
CA ILE A 132 4.24 -0.13 12.69
C ILE A 132 4.94 0.42 13.93
N MET A 133 6.20 0.03 14.11
CA MET A 133 7.08 0.56 15.15
C MET A 133 8.11 1.49 14.52
N LEU A 134 8.06 2.77 14.86
CA LEU A 134 9.04 3.74 14.39
C LEU A 134 10.24 3.75 15.34
N ARG A 135 11.43 3.44 14.81
CA ARG A 135 12.67 3.57 15.55
C ARG A 135 13.30 4.93 15.28
N TRP A 136 13.27 5.78 16.29
CA TRP A 136 13.92 7.09 16.27
C TRP A 136 15.39 6.93 16.60
N VAL A 137 16.28 7.45 15.75
CA VAL A 137 17.66 7.66 16.17
C VAL A 137 17.68 8.84 17.14
N LYS A 138 18.24 8.64 18.33
CA LYS A 138 18.56 9.76 19.22
C LYS A 138 19.81 10.44 18.65
N THR A 139 19.67 11.70 18.27
CA THR A 139 20.81 12.60 18.05
C THR A 139 21.56 12.83 19.36
#